data_AF-A5GMF8-F1
#
_entry.id   AF-A5GMF8-F1
#
_cell.length_a   1.000
_cell.length_b   1.000
_cell.length_c   1.000
_cell.angle_alpha   90.00
_cell.angle_beta   90.00
_cell.angle_gamma   90.00
#
_symmetry.space_group_name_H-M   'P 1'
#
loop_
_entity.id
_entity.type
_entity.pdbx_description
1 polymer ?
#
loop_
_entity_poly.entity_id
_entity_poly.type
_entity_poly.pdbx_seq_one_letter_code
_entity_poly.pdbx_strand_id
1 'polypeptide(L)'
;MTIDRAGGSRSAQLGPARLVAVRWRPDVNTVVVQSFALAVAVLLLVPMPARAVDDCGLIKRLMNTLGASMARNRMLIAASQASGDNVQQAEEASALLARQTKDFRELREDYVRNQCGDDWD
;
A
#
# COMPACT_ATOMS: atom_id res chain seq x y z
N MET A 1 90.42 -14.40 17.70
CA MET A 1 91.30 -13.26 17.34
C MET A 1 91.00 -12.97 15.87
N THR A 2 90.44 -11.85 15.45
CA THR A 2 90.27 -10.51 16.03
C THR A 2 88.95 -9.92 15.52
N ILE A 3 88.21 -9.30 16.44
CA ILE A 3 87.05 -8.45 16.18
C ILE A 3 87.61 -7.04 16.02
N ASP A 4 87.28 -6.34 14.94
CA ASP A 4 87.41 -4.89 14.88
C ASP A 4 86.06 -4.28 14.50
N ARG A 5 85.49 -3.56 15.46
CA ARG A 5 84.23 -2.83 15.38
C ARG A 5 84.48 -1.44 15.95
N ALA A 6 84.69 -0.47 15.08
CA ALA A 6 84.62 0.97 15.36
C ALA A 6 84.46 1.66 13.99
N GLY A 7 83.69 2.71 13.77
CA GLY A 7 82.81 3.50 14.61
C GLY A 7 81.97 4.37 13.66
N GLY A 8 80.88 4.95 14.14
CA GLY A 8 80.04 5.79 13.28
C GLY A 8 78.81 6.32 13.98
N SER A 9 79.02 7.15 15.01
CA SER A 9 77.97 7.98 15.59
C SER A 9 77.38 8.90 14.52
N ARG A 10 76.07 8.79 14.27
CA ARG A 10 75.28 9.85 13.65
C ARG A 10 74.01 10.06 14.47
N SER A 11 74.07 11.04 15.36
CA SER A 11 72.92 11.63 16.02
C SER A 11 72.08 12.36 14.98
N ALA A 12 71.00 11.74 14.51
CA ALA A 12 69.97 12.43 13.74
C ALA A 12 69.00 13.11 14.72
N GLN A 13 69.08 14.43 14.79
CA GLN A 13 68.13 15.26 15.53
C GLN A 13 66.74 15.12 14.89
N LEU A 14 65.77 14.61 15.64
CA LEU A 14 64.36 14.57 15.26
C LEU A 14 63.73 15.94 15.59
N GLY A 15 63.45 16.74 14.55
CA GLY A 15 62.59 17.91 14.64
C GLY A 15 61.11 17.52 14.84
N PRO A 16 60.26 18.44 15.35
CA PRO A 16 58.90 18.12 15.75
C PRO A 16 58.01 17.89 14.51
N ALA A 17 57.37 16.73 14.46
CA ALA A 17 56.34 16.41 13.47
C ALA A 17 55.12 17.32 13.70
N ARG A 18 54.91 18.30 12.81
CA ARG A 18 53.64 19.02 12.71
C ARG A 18 52.57 18.04 12.21
N LEU A 19 51.68 17.62 13.10
CA LEU A 19 50.43 16.94 12.73
C LEU A 19 49.55 17.94 11.98
N VAL A 20 49.52 17.84 10.66
CA VAL A 20 48.53 18.51 9.81
C VAL A 20 47.22 17.75 9.97
N ALA A 21 46.29 18.30 10.74
CA ALA A 21 44.92 17.81 10.76
C ALA A 21 44.29 18.03 9.38
N VAL A 22 44.26 16.98 8.55
CA VAL A 22 43.53 16.98 7.28
C VAL A 22 42.05 16.99 7.61
N ARG A 23 41.48 18.19 7.70
CA ARG A 23 40.04 18.38 7.81
C ARG A 23 39.45 18.05 6.44
N TRP A 24 39.01 16.80 6.28
CA TRP A 24 38.25 16.34 5.13
C TRP A 24 37.00 17.21 4.98
N ARG A 25 37.01 18.12 3.99
CA ARG A 25 35.77 18.73 3.52
C ARG A 25 35.10 17.70 2.63
N PRO A 26 33.92 17.17 3.00
CA PRO A 26 33.14 16.39 2.05
C PRO A 26 32.82 17.26 0.85
N ASP A 27 32.98 16.70 -0.34
CA ASP A 27 32.68 17.37 -1.59
C ASP A 27 31.17 17.70 -1.60
N VAL A 28 30.80 18.92 -1.96
CA VAL A 28 29.39 19.34 -1.99
C VAL A 28 28.56 18.41 -2.88
N ASN A 29 29.16 17.82 -3.91
CA ASN A 29 28.51 16.84 -4.77
C ASN A 29 28.21 15.53 -4.03
N THR A 30 29.07 15.08 -3.12
CA THR A 30 28.81 13.84 -2.35
C THR A 30 27.69 14.05 -1.33
N VAL A 31 27.61 15.24 -0.71
CA VAL A 31 26.52 15.57 0.23
C VAL A 31 25.18 15.67 -0.49
N VAL A 32 25.15 16.27 -1.68
CA VAL A 32 23.94 16.37 -2.51
C VAL A 32 23.49 14.99 -2.95
N VAL A 33 24.39 14.18 -3.52
CA VAL A 33 24.06 12.82 -3.98
C VAL A 33 23.57 11.92 -2.84
N GLN A 34 24.20 11.97 -1.67
CA GLN A 34 23.74 11.21 -0.50
C GLN A 34 22.36 11.67 -0.01
N SER A 35 22.09 12.97 -0.03
CA SER A 35 20.79 13.52 0.36
C SER A 35 19.68 13.10 -0.60
N PHE A 36 19.94 13.12 -1.91
CA PHE A 36 19.01 12.62 -2.92
C PHE A 36 18.78 11.11 -2.80
N ALA A 37 19.84 10.33 -2.57
CA ALA A 37 19.73 8.88 -2.38
C ALA A 37 18.91 8.52 -1.13
N LEU A 38 19.08 9.26 -0.02
CA LEU A 38 18.29 9.10 1.19
C LEU A 38 16.82 9.49 0.97
N ALA A 39 16.56 10.59 0.26
CA ALA A 39 15.19 11.00 -0.05
C ALA A 39 14.47 9.94 -0.90
N VAL A 40 15.12 9.40 -1.93
CA VAL A 40 14.58 8.32 -2.77
C VAL A 40 14.36 7.03 -1.96
N ALA A 41 15.30 6.66 -1.09
CA ALA A 41 15.15 5.49 -0.22
C ALA A 41 13.97 5.65 0.75
N VAL A 42 13.77 6.84 1.32
CA VAL A 42 12.62 7.15 2.19
C VAL A 42 11.31 7.11 1.40
N LEU A 43 11.28 7.64 0.18
CA LEU A 43 10.11 7.57 -0.72
C LEU A 43 9.73 6.13 -1.09
N LEU A 44 10.71 5.22 -1.22
CA LEU A 44 10.47 3.79 -1.49
C LEU A 44 10.06 3.00 -0.23
N LEU A 45 10.29 3.55 0.97
CA LEU A 45 9.92 2.96 2.25
C LEU A 45 8.53 3.39 2.74
N VAL A 46 7.87 4.32 2.04
CA VAL A 46 6.47 4.65 2.32
C VAL A 46 5.62 3.56 1.67
N PRO A 47 5.04 2.60 2.43
CA PRO A 47 4.02 1.73 1.86
C PRO A 47 2.91 2.65 1.37
N MET A 48 2.48 2.53 0.11
CA MET A 48 1.22 3.13 -0.35
C MET A 48 0.10 2.15 -0.01
N PRO A 49 -0.69 2.35 1.08
CA PRO A 49 -1.78 1.46 1.41
C PRO A 49 -3.07 2.25 1.18
N ALA A 50 -3.44 2.49 -0.08
CA ALA A 50 -4.56 3.39 -0.36
C ALA A 50 -5.52 2.89 -1.45
N ARG A 51 -5.26 1.76 -2.11
CA ARG A 51 -6.21 1.25 -3.14
C ARG A 51 -7.17 0.19 -2.59
N ALA A 52 -6.67 -0.81 -1.86
CA ALA A 52 -7.53 -1.87 -1.33
C ALA A 52 -8.57 -1.42 -0.30
N VAL A 53 -8.29 -0.38 0.50
CA VAL A 53 -9.22 0.12 1.54
C VAL A 53 -10.41 0.87 0.91
N ASP A 54 -10.17 1.64 -0.16
CA ASP A 54 -11.23 2.32 -0.91
C ASP A 54 -12.12 1.32 -1.66
N ASP A 55 -11.52 0.23 -2.17
CA ASP A 55 -12.25 -0.82 -2.89
C ASP A 55 -13.23 -1.57 -1.97
N CYS A 56 -12.83 -1.93 -0.75
CA CYS A 56 -13.72 -2.61 0.20
C CYS A 56 -14.91 -1.74 0.64
N GLY A 57 -14.65 -0.45 0.92
CA GLY A 57 -15.71 0.50 1.26
C GLY A 57 -16.71 0.72 0.12
N LEU A 58 -16.22 0.77 -1.12
CA LEU A 58 -17.04 0.88 -2.31
C LEU A 58 -17.90 -0.37 -2.54
N ILE A 59 -17.29 -1.57 -2.51
CA ILE A 59 -17.99 -2.85 -2.68
C ILE A 59 -19.10 -2.98 -1.64
N LYS A 60 -18.82 -2.65 -0.37
CA LYS A 60 -19.82 -2.69 0.71
C LYS A 60 -21.00 -1.75 0.45
N ARG A 61 -20.75 -0.53 -0.06
CA ARG A 61 -21.83 0.41 -0.42
C ARG A 61 -22.67 -0.11 -1.58
N LEU A 62 -22.04 -0.68 -2.61
CA LEU A 62 -22.74 -1.28 -3.74
C LEU A 62 -23.60 -2.46 -3.32
N MET A 63 -23.09 -3.35 -2.47
CA MET A 63 -23.85 -4.47 -1.91
C MET A 63 -25.06 -3.98 -1.11
N ASN A 64 -24.89 -2.97 -0.26
CA ASN A 64 -25.98 -2.37 0.53
C ASN A 64 -27.08 -1.77 -0.36
N THR A 65 -26.70 -1.01 -1.39
CA THR A 65 -27.67 -0.38 -2.29
C THR A 65 -28.41 -1.43 -3.12
N LEU A 66 -27.71 -2.47 -3.58
CA LEU A 66 -28.32 -3.61 -4.26
C LEU A 66 -29.29 -4.36 -3.35
N GLY A 67 -28.88 -4.65 -2.11
CA GLY A 67 -29.70 -5.31 -1.10
C GLY A 67 -31.01 -4.57 -0.84
N ALA A 68 -30.94 -3.24 -0.67
CA ALA A 68 -32.12 -2.39 -0.51
C ALA A 68 -33.02 -2.40 -1.76
N SER A 69 -32.43 -2.38 -2.96
CA SER A 69 -33.16 -2.45 -4.21
C SER A 69 -33.88 -3.80 -4.38
N MET A 70 -33.20 -4.91 -4.06
CA MET A 70 -33.80 -6.24 -4.08
C MET A 70 -34.96 -6.36 -3.08
N ALA A 71 -34.80 -5.84 -1.87
CA ALA A 71 -35.88 -5.83 -0.87
C ALA A 71 -37.12 -5.08 -1.39
N ARG A 72 -36.94 -3.93 -2.02
CA ARG A 72 -38.05 -3.18 -2.65
C ARG A 72 -38.72 -3.97 -3.76
N ASN A 73 -37.95 -4.58 -4.65
CA ASN A 73 -38.51 -5.39 -5.74
C ASN A 73 -39.30 -6.59 -5.20
N ARG A 74 -38.83 -7.24 -4.13
CA ARG A 74 -39.59 -8.31 -3.45
C ARG A 74 -40.90 -7.79 -2.87
N MET A 75 -40.92 -6.59 -2.30
CA MET A 75 -42.18 -5.98 -1.81
C MET A 75 -43.15 -5.67 -2.96
N LEU A 76 -42.67 -5.16 -4.10
CA LEU A 76 -43.52 -4.90 -5.26
C LEU A 76 -44.17 -6.19 -5.79
N ILE A 77 -43.40 -7.27 -5.86
CA ILE A 77 -43.91 -8.59 -6.25
C ILE A 77 -44.95 -9.09 -5.25
N ALA A 78 -44.65 -9.02 -3.95
CA ALA A 78 -45.57 -9.47 -2.92
C ALA A 78 -46.87 -8.63 -2.90
N ALA A 79 -46.77 -7.32 -3.09
CA ALA A 79 -47.91 -6.42 -3.18
C ALA A 79 -48.80 -6.75 -4.38
N SER A 80 -48.20 -6.97 -5.56
CA SER A 80 -48.92 -7.37 -6.75
C SER A 80 -49.60 -8.75 -6.60
N GLN A 81 -48.93 -9.71 -5.96
CA GLN A 81 -49.53 -11.02 -5.67
C GLN A 81 -50.71 -10.92 -4.70
N ALA A 82 -50.66 -9.99 -3.74
CA ALA A 82 -51.71 -9.79 -2.76
C ALA A 82 -52.93 -9.04 -3.31
N SER A 83 -52.72 -8.04 -4.17
CA SER A 83 -53.81 -7.23 -4.73
C SER A 83 -54.34 -7.75 -6.06
N GLY A 84 -53.55 -8.53 -6.81
CA GLY A 84 -53.86 -8.93 -8.19
C GLY A 84 -53.63 -7.81 -9.22
N ASP A 85 -53.20 -6.63 -8.79
CA ASP A 85 -52.92 -5.47 -9.64
C ASP A 85 -51.43 -5.34 -9.97
N ASN A 86 -51.09 -4.52 -10.97
CA ASN A 86 -49.71 -4.20 -11.35
C ASN A 86 -48.83 -5.41 -11.71
N VAL A 87 -49.43 -6.45 -12.29
CA VAL A 87 -48.75 -7.71 -12.66
C VAL A 87 -47.52 -7.47 -13.55
N GLN A 88 -47.61 -6.54 -14.51
CA GLN A 88 -46.47 -6.17 -15.36
C GLN A 88 -45.29 -5.60 -14.56
N GLN A 89 -45.55 -4.76 -13.55
CA GLN A 89 -44.48 -4.23 -12.69
C GLN A 89 -43.86 -5.34 -11.83
N ALA A 90 -44.66 -6.33 -11.41
CA ALA A 90 -44.14 -7.49 -10.68
C ALA A 90 -43.28 -8.41 -11.56
N GLU A 91 -43.64 -8.60 -12.83
CA GLU A 91 -42.82 -9.34 -13.80
C GLU A 91 -41.48 -8.62 -14.05
N GLU A 92 -41.50 -7.31 -14.28
CA GLU A 92 -40.29 -6.51 -14.44
C GLU A 92 -39.41 -6.55 -13.18
N ALA A 93 -40.01 -6.39 -11.99
CA ALA A 93 -39.32 -6.50 -10.71
C ALA A 93 -38.72 -7.90 -10.50
N SER A 94 -39.40 -8.95 -10.96
CA SER A 94 -38.91 -10.33 -10.88
C SER A 94 -37.71 -10.56 -11.81
N ALA A 95 -37.78 -10.05 -13.04
CA ALA A 95 -36.66 -10.11 -14.00
C ALA A 95 -35.45 -9.31 -13.49
N LEU A 96 -35.69 -8.14 -12.88
CA LEU A 96 -34.65 -7.31 -12.28
C LEU A 96 -34.01 -8.00 -11.07
N LEU A 97 -34.80 -8.65 -10.21
CA LEU A 97 -34.29 -9.42 -9.07
C LEU A 97 -33.34 -10.54 -9.48
N ALA A 98 -33.64 -11.24 -10.58
CA ALA A 98 -32.77 -12.31 -11.07
C ALA A 98 -31.38 -11.77 -11.44
N ARG A 99 -31.33 -10.60 -12.09
CA ARG A 99 -30.06 -9.92 -12.43
C ARG A 99 -29.34 -9.43 -11.18
N GLN A 100 -30.04 -8.73 -10.29
CA GLN A 100 -29.49 -8.21 -9.04
C GLN A 100 -28.93 -9.32 -8.14
N THR A 101 -29.57 -10.49 -8.11
CA THR A 101 -29.08 -11.62 -7.32
C THR A 101 -27.72 -12.12 -7.84
N LYS A 102 -27.54 -12.14 -9.16
CA LYS A 102 -26.26 -12.49 -9.78
C LYS A 102 -25.20 -11.42 -9.47
N ASP A 103 -25.51 -10.15 -9.67
CA ASP A 103 -24.58 -9.03 -9.42
C ASP A 103 -24.17 -8.97 -7.93
N PHE A 104 -25.11 -9.23 -7.02
CA PHE A 104 -24.82 -9.30 -5.58
C PHE A 104 -23.86 -10.43 -5.25
N ARG A 105 -24.02 -11.60 -5.88
CA ARG A 105 -23.11 -12.73 -5.68
C ARG A 105 -21.70 -12.41 -6.20
N GLU A 106 -21.58 -11.80 -7.37
CA GLU A 106 -20.29 -11.39 -7.94
C GLU A 106 -19.61 -10.35 -7.03
N LEU A 107 -20.34 -9.35 -6.53
CA LEU A 107 -19.80 -8.39 -5.56
C LEU A 107 -19.36 -9.04 -4.24
N ARG A 108 -20.09 -10.04 -3.75
CA ARG A 108 -19.70 -10.81 -2.56
C ARG A 108 -18.41 -11.60 -2.82
N GLU A 109 -18.29 -12.23 -3.98
CA GLU A 109 -17.05 -12.93 -4.38
C GLU A 109 -15.88 -11.96 -4.44
N ASP A 110 -16.07 -10.75 -4.98
CA ASP A 110 -15.04 -9.72 -5.00
C ASP A 110 -14.70 -9.18 -3.61
N TYR A 111 -15.68 -9.06 -2.71
CA TYR A 111 -15.44 -8.70 -1.31
C TYR A 111 -14.53 -9.70 -0.61
N VAL A 112 -14.79 -11.00 -0.81
CA VAL A 112 -13.96 -12.10 -0.28
C VAL A 112 -12.58 -12.11 -0.94
N ARG A 113 -12.53 -11.97 -2.28
CA ARG A 113 -11.28 -11.95 -3.07
C ARG A 113 -10.34 -10.83 -2.62
N ASN A 114 -10.90 -9.68 -2.27
CA ASN A 114 -10.15 -8.52 -1.77
C ASN A 114 -9.86 -8.57 -0.26
N GLN A 115 -10.22 -9.66 0.42
CA GLN A 115 -9.97 -9.85 1.86
C GLN A 115 -10.54 -8.70 2.71
N CYS A 116 -11.74 -8.23 2.36
CA CYS A 116 -12.38 -7.08 3.02
C CYS A 116 -12.92 -7.37 4.44
N GLY A 117 -12.76 -8.60 4.94
CA GLY A 117 -13.18 -9.05 6.28
C GLY A 117 -14.43 -9.95 6.25
N ASP A 118 -14.91 -10.33 7.43
CA ASP A 118 -16.02 -11.30 7.61
C ASP A 118 -17.35 -10.64 8.04
N ASP A 119 -17.50 -9.32 7.86
CA ASP A 119 -18.70 -8.55 8.26
C ASP A 119 -20.05 -9.07 7.70
N TRP A 120 -20.03 -10.05 6.78
CA TRP A 120 -21.17 -10.54 5.99
C TRP A 120 -21.36 -12.06 6.02
N ASP A 121 -20.56 -12.78 6.81
CA ASP A 121 -20.75 -14.20 7.16
C ASP A 121 -21.52 -14.32 8.49
#